data_AF-A0A3D9U826-F1
#
_entry.id   AF-A0A3D9U826-F1
#
_cell.length_a   1.000
_cell.length_b   1.000
_cell.length_c   1.000
_cell.angle_alpha   90.00
_cell.angle_beta   90.00
_cell.angle_gamma   90.00
#
_symmetry.space_group_name_H-M   'P 1'
#
loop_
_entity.id
_entity.type
_entity.pdbx_description
1 polymer ?
#
loop_
_entity_poly.entity_id
_entity_poly.type
_entity_poly.pdbx_seq_one_letter_code
_entity_poly.pdbx_strand_id
1 'polypeptide(L)'
;MRKIKVLVAALGTLGFMAQAQAAVGFGQSQMETTPHIKVGATEAGRGPHGGAGGEPGIGVSSVYGGKIIGFAGLTHMAPADNNGIHNISMAGAPGSHGGMGVFHFSKVANADVYFGEWSQTGKADDKTHTVYYAGKDITTNIPTDGTATYTVTGINQYSGNNALSGTFTADFGAETLSGSMSNAAMTISIDADIHSDATFEGDAKIGNLAGTTEGHFFGDNASSLAGYAKFAGDSSKDTAFGGSKQ
;
A
#
# COMPACT_ATOMS: atom_id res chain seq x y z
N MET A 1 31.46 54.34 -42.03
CA MET A 1 31.68 53.69 -40.72
C MET A 1 30.37 53.02 -40.29
N ARG A 2 30.27 51.69 -40.39
CA ARG A 2 29.04 50.92 -40.09
C ARG A 2 29.05 50.52 -38.60
N LYS A 3 27.97 50.82 -37.87
CA LYS A 3 27.80 50.44 -36.47
C LYS A 3 27.39 48.97 -36.37
N ILE A 4 28.24 48.14 -35.77
CA ILE A 4 27.94 46.74 -35.43
C ILE A 4 27.13 46.74 -34.12
N LYS A 5 25.91 46.22 -34.17
CA LYS A 5 25.12 45.93 -32.96
C LYS A 5 25.48 44.52 -32.50
N VAL A 6 26.11 44.41 -31.34
CA VAL A 6 26.39 43.11 -30.69
C VAL A 6 25.13 42.67 -29.99
N LEU A 7 24.54 41.57 -30.45
CA LEU A 7 23.44 40.89 -29.80
C LEU A 7 24.04 39.92 -28.77
N VAL A 8 23.89 40.21 -27.47
CA VAL A 8 24.27 39.28 -26.40
C VAL A 8 23.14 38.26 -26.26
N ALA A 9 23.34 37.06 -26.79
CA ALA A 9 22.45 35.94 -26.53
C ALA A 9 22.80 35.36 -25.15
N ALA A 10 21.92 35.59 -24.18
CA ALA A 10 21.99 34.91 -22.89
C ALA A 10 21.62 33.44 -23.09
N LEU A 11 22.61 32.54 -23.04
CA LEU A 11 22.37 31.11 -22.87
C LEU A 11 21.83 30.89 -21.45
N GLY A 12 20.52 30.80 -21.32
CA GLY A 12 19.89 30.30 -20.10
C GLY A 12 20.17 28.80 -19.98
N THR A 13 21.00 28.42 -19.03
CA THR A 13 21.15 27.02 -18.62
C THR A 13 19.83 26.56 -18.01
N LEU A 14 19.08 25.74 -18.75
CA LEU A 14 17.98 24.93 -18.19
C LEU A 14 18.62 23.99 -17.17
N GLY A 15 18.55 24.36 -15.89
CA GLY A 15 18.88 23.45 -14.80
C GLY A 15 17.88 22.31 -14.85
N PHE A 16 18.34 21.11 -15.21
CA PHE A 16 17.61 19.90 -14.92
C PHE A 16 17.55 19.77 -13.40
N MET A 17 16.45 20.21 -12.79
CA MET A 17 16.11 19.71 -11.46
C MET A 17 15.87 18.22 -11.64
N ALA A 18 16.82 17.40 -11.19
CA ALA A 18 16.51 16.01 -10.93
C ALA A 18 15.41 16.03 -9.88
N GLN A 19 14.15 15.82 -10.28
CA GLN A 19 13.10 15.50 -9.35
C GLN A 19 13.57 14.21 -8.68
N ALA A 20 13.99 14.30 -7.42
CA ALA A 20 14.12 13.11 -6.59
C ALA A 20 12.74 12.45 -6.64
N GLN A 21 12.63 11.28 -7.29
CA GLN A 21 11.38 10.51 -7.21
C GLN A 21 11.15 10.27 -5.73
N ALA A 22 9.98 10.65 -5.22
CA ALA A 22 9.64 10.39 -3.84
C ALA A 22 9.67 8.87 -3.60
N ALA A 23 10.21 8.47 -2.45
CA ALA A 23 10.42 7.06 -2.14
C ALA A 23 9.10 6.29 -2.09
N VAL A 24 9.15 5.00 -2.45
CA VAL A 24 8.04 4.08 -2.23
C VAL A 24 8.07 3.62 -0.78
N GLY A 25 6.95 3.80 -0.06
CA GLY A 25 6.74 3.25 1.28
C GLY A 25 5.99 1.95 1.19
N PHE A 26 6.41 0.92 1.92
CA PHE A 26 5.81 -0.40 1.83
C PHE A 26 6.01 -1.22 3.12
N GLY A 27 5.18 -2.23 3.30
CA GLY A 27 5.29 -3.19 4.40
C GLY A 27 4.47 -4.45 4.11
N GLN A 28 4.88 -5.57 4.71
CA GLN A 28 4.16 -6.84 4.63
C GLN A 28 4.30 -7.64 5.93
N SER A 29 3.24 -8.34 6.34
CA SER A 29 3.16 -8.94 7.67
C SER A 29 4.11 -10.14 7.90
N GLN A 30 4.58 -10.78 6.82
CA GLN A 30 5.55 -11.87 6.87
C GLN A 30 6.26 -12.13 5.53
N MET A 31 7.40 -12.83 5.59
CA MET A 31 8.14 -13.42 4.46
C MET A 31 8.52 -14.90 4.70
N GLU A 32 8.04 -15.50 5.77
CA GLU A 32 8.54 -16.78 6.31
C GLU A 32 8.08 -18.02 5.53
N THR A 33 7.14 -17.86 4.60
CA THR A 33 6.54 -18.97 3.86
C THR A 33 7.23 -19.21 2.52
N THR A 34 7.05 -20.42 1.97
CA THR A 34 7.45 -20.74 0.60
C THR A 34 6.27 -21.36 -0.13
N PRO A 35 5.73 -20.71 -1.18
CA PRO A 35 6.11 -19.37 -1.67
C PRO A 35 5.69 -18.24 -0.71
N HIS A 36 6.12 -17.01 -1.01
CA HIS A 36 5.80 -15.76 -0.31
C HIS A 36 5.74 -14.60 -1.32
N ILE A 37 5.15 -13.47 -0.91
CA ILE A 37 5.20 -12.23 -1.69
C ILE A 37 6.40 -11.37 -1.33
N LYS A 38 6.74 -10.44 -2.24
CA LYS A 38 7.64 -9.31 -2.02
C LYS A 38 6.91 -8.04 -2.46
N VAL A 39 6.82 -7.05 -1.59
CA VAL A 39 6.33 -5.71 -1.94
C VAL A 39 7.45 -4.69 -1.96
N GLY A 40 7.31 -3.64 -2.76
CA GLY A 40 8.28 -2.56 -2.83
C GLY A 40 8.30 -1.84 -4.17
N ALA A 41 9.39 -1.15 -4.43
CA ALA A 41 9.59 -0.43 -5.70
C ALA A 41 9.77 -1.41 -6.87
N THR A 42 9.10 -1.12 -7.98
CA THR A 42 9.21 -1.89 -9.22
C THR A 42 10.57 -1.70 -9.89
N GLU A 43 11.03 -2.77 -10.53
CA GLU A 43 12.00 -2.63 -11.62
C GLU A 43 11.29 -2.19 -12.90
N ALA A 44 11.98 -1.43 -13.75
CA ALA A 44 11.43 -1.08 -15.06
C ALA A 44 11.13 -2.35 -15.88
N GLY A 45 9.89 -2.47 -16.35
CA GLY A 45 9.39 -3.65 -17.05
C GLY A 45 8.67 -3.33 -18.35
N ARG A 46 8.62 -4.29 -19.27
CA ARG A 46 7.84 -4.23 -20.51
C ARG A 46 6.73 -5.27 -20.47
N GLY A 47 5.63 -5.04 -21.18
CA GLY A 47 4.51 -5.99 -21.31
C GLY A 47 3.24 -5.56 -20.58
N PRO A 48 2.22 -6.44 -20.51
CA PRO A 48 0.87 -6.08 -20.07
C PRO A 48 0.76 -5.65 -18.61
N HIS A 49 1.66 -6.16 -17.76
CA HIS A 49 1.81 -5.82 -16.33
C HIS A 49 3.17 -5.18 -16.05
N GLY A 50 3.88 -4.71 -17.10
CA GLY A 50 5.10 -3.92 -16.95
C GLY A 50 4.78 -2.49 -16.51
N GLY A 51 5.79 -1.75 -16.10
CA GLY A 51 5.64 -0.37 -15.65
C GLY A 51 6.98 0.36 -15.57
N ALA A 52 6.91 1.64 -15.24
CA ALA A 52 8.09 2.41 -14.87
C ALA A 52 8.78 1.78 -13.64
N GLY A 53 10.08 1.99 -13.51
CA GLY A 53 10.80 1.65 -12.27
C GLY A 53 10.50 2.69 -11.19
N GLY A 54 10.52 2.26 -9.93
CA GLY A 54 10.26 3.14 -8.78
C GLY A 54 8.79 3.37 -8.47
N GLU A 55 7.88 2.55 -9.02
CA GLU A 55 6.45 2.57 -8.68
C GLU A 55 6.15 1.53 -7.60
N PRO A 56 5.07 1.66 -6.81
CA PRO A 56 4.65 0.61 -5.87
C PRO A 56 4.25 -0.66 -6.62
N GLY A 57 4.72 -1.80 -6.13
CA GLY A 57 4.49 -3.09 -6.76
C GLY A 57 4.54 -4.29 -5.82
N ILE A 58 4.26 -5.44 -6.41
CA ILE A 58 4.24 -6.75 -5.76
C ILE A 58 4.78 -7.83 -6.69
N GLY A 59 5.41 -8.86 -6.11
CA GLY A 59 5.82 -10.08 -6.79
C GLY A 59 5.62 -11.31 -5.91
N VAL A 60 5.56 -12.50 -6.51
CA VAL A 60 5.46 -13.78 -5.78
C VAL A 60 6.70 -14.61 -6.05
N SER A 61 7.34 -15.14 -5.01
CA SER A 61 8.61 -15.87 -5.15
C SER A 61 8.53 -17.11 -6.07
N SER A 62 7.35 -17.70 -6.25
CA SER A 62 7.11 -18.79 -7.20
C SER A 62 7.09 -18.35 -8.66
N VAL A 63 6.92 -17.06 -8.95
CA VAL A 63 6.76 -16.53 -10.32
C VAL A 63 7.95 -15.65 -10.66
N TYR A 64 8.75 -16.09 -11.64
CA TYR A 64 9.96 -15.40 -12.11
C TYR A 64 10.90 -14.92 -10.97
N GLY A 65 11.02 -15.72 -9.89
CA GLY A 65 11.88 -15.41 -8.74
C GLY A 65 11.39 -14.28 -7.83
N GLY A 66 10.10 -13.91 -7.91
CA GLY A 66 9.54 -12.81 -7.13
C GLY A 66 9.85 -11.44 -7.72
N LYS A 67 9.94 -11.35 -9.05
CA LYS A 67 10.05 -10.06 -9.73
C LYS A 67 8.86 -9.17 -9.38
N ILE A 68 9.14 -7.98 -8.86
CA ILE A 68 8.14 -7.00 -8.45
C ILE A 68 7.60 -6.28 -9.69
N ILE A 69 6.28 -6.32 -9.88
CA ILE A 69 5.56 -5.64 -10.96
C ILE A 69 4.57 -4.64 -10.39
N GLY A 70 4.25 -3.59 -11.15
CA GLY A 70 3.52 -2.42 -10.62
C GLY A 70 2.03 -2.67 -10.46
N PHE A 71 1.47 -2.19 -9.34
CA PHE A 71 0.03 -2.33 -9.08
C PHE A 71 -0.83 -1.62 -10.13
N ALA A 72 -0.37 -0.48 -10.68
CA ALA A 72 -1.09 0.21 -11.75
C ALA A 72 -1.40 -0.72 -12.94
N GLY A 73 -0.42 -1.51 -13.39
CA GLY A 73 -0.63 -2.51 -14.44
C GLY A 73 -1.64 -3.59 -14.04
N LEU A 74 -1.56 -4.07 -12.79
CA LEU A 74 -2.50 -5.07 -12.26
C LEU A 74 -3.94 -4.57 -12.21
N THR A 75 -4.17 -3.30 -11.87
CA THR A 75 -5.53 -2.72 -11.85
C THR A 75 -6.20 -2.72 -13.23
N HIS A 76 -5.42 -2.67 -14.32
CA HIS A 76 -5.94 -2.78 -15.69
C HIS A 76 -6.32 -4.22 -16.07
N MET A 77 -5.68 -5.22 -15.44
CA MET A 77 -5.90 -6.64 -15.73
C MET A 77 -7.03 -7.25 -14.91
N ALA A 78 -7.23 -6.77 -13.68
CA ALA A 78 -8.26 -7.24 -12.78
C ALA A 78 -9.16 -6.06 -12.40
N PRO A 79 -10.35 -5.92 -13.00
CA PRO A 79 -11.30 -4.88 -12.61
C PRO A 79 -11.65 -4.98 -11.12
N ALA A 80 -11.86 -3.83 -10.49
CA ALA A 80 -12.35 -3.78 -9.12
C ALA A 80 -13.82 -4.21 -9.05
N ASP A 81 -14.21 -4.82 -7.93
CA ASP A 81 -15.60 -5.07 -7.59
C ASP A 81 -16.29 -3.82 -7.01
N ASN A 82 -17.52 -3.98 -6.52
CA ASN A 82 -18.32 -2.88 -5.97
C ASN A 82 -17.73 -2.27 -4.68
N ASN A 83 -16.78 -2.94 -4.03
CA ASN A 83 -16.06 -2.41 -2.87
C ASN A 83 -14.73 -1.76 -3.28
N GLY A 84 -14.44 -1.65 -4.57
CA GLY A 84 -13.16 -1.13 -5.06
C GLY A 84 -12.00 -2.12 -4.90
N ILE A 85 -12.29 -3.42 -4.72
CA ILE A 85 -11.27 -4.45 -4.50
C ILE A 85 -11.05 -5.24 -5.79
N HIS A 86 -9.79 -5.28 -6.22
CA HIS A 86 -9.29 -6.04 -7.34
C HIS A 86 -9.01 -7.47 -6.91
N ASN A 87 -9.46 -8.44 -7.71
CA ASN A 87 -9.39 -9.85 -7.39
C ASN A 87 -8.57 -10.59 -8.46
N ILE A 88 -7.50 -11.25 -8.07
CA ILE A 88 -6.67 -12.08 -8.95
C ILE A 88 -6.55 -13.47 -8.34
N SER A 89 -6.88 -14.51 -9.10
CA SER A 89 -6.71 -15.90 -8.65
C SER A 89 -6.07 -16.75 -9.74
N MET A 90 -4.91 -17.32 -9.40
CA MET A 90 -4.19 -18.31 -10.21
C MET A 90 -3.85 -19.55 -9.39
N ALA A 91 -4.56 -19.76 -8.27
CA ALA A 91 -4.39 -20.95 -7.43
C ALA A 91 -4.78 -22.21 -8.22
N GLY A 92 -3.84 -23.14 -8.36
CA GLY A 92 -4.03 -24.38 -9.13
C GLY A 92 -4.16 -24.20 -10.65
N ALA A 93 -4.02 -22.98 -11.17
CA ALA A 93 -4.10 -22.71 -12.61
C ALA A 93 -2.82 -23.19 -13.34
N PRO A 94 -2.93 -23.77 -14.54
CA PRO A 94 -1.77 -24.10 -15.35
C PRO A 94 -1.15 -22.85 -16.00
N GLY A 95 0.10 -22.95 -16.45
CA GLY A 95 0.78 -21.92 -17.24
C GLY A 95 1.84 -21.12 -16.46
N SER A 96 2.34 -20.05 -17.08
CA SER A 96 3.50 -19.29 -16.59
C SER A 96 3.27 -18.51 -15.30
N HIS A 97 2.02 -18.30 -14.92
CA HIS A 97 1.61 -17.69 -13.65
C HIS A 97 0.89 -18.71 -12.75
N GLY A 98 1.02 -20.00 -13.05
CA GLY A 98 0.50 -21.07 -12.20
C GLY A 98 1.19 -21.04 -10.84
N GLY A 99 0.41 -21.06 -9.77
CA GLY A 99 0.95 -21.00 -8.41
C GLY A 99 1.32 -19.59 -7.93
N MET A 100 0.80 -18.54 -8.59
CA MET A 100 0.87 -17.16 -8.11
C MET A 100 -0.05 -16.90 -6.90
N GLY A 101 -0.97 -17.82 -6.61
CA GLY A 101 -1.91 -17.72 -5.50
C GLY A 101 -3.10 -16.82 -5.79
N VAL A 102 -3.65 -16.23 -4.74
CA VAL A 102 -4.85 -15.41 -4.73
C VAL A 102 -4.52 -14.06 -4.10
N PHE A 103 -4.96 -12.99 -4.73
CA PHE A 103 -4.79 -11.62 -4.26
C PHE A 103 -6.15 -10.94 -4.18
N HIS A 104 -6.30 -10.17 -3.12
CA HIS A 104 -7.33 -9.16 -2.99
C HIS A 104 -6.65 -7.86 -2.60
N PHE A 105 -6.75 -6.83 -3.44
CA PHE A 105 -6.09 -5.56 -3.17
C PHE A 105 -6.93 -4.39 -3.66
N SER A 106 -6.73 -3.22 -3.08
CA SER A 106 -7.41 -1.99 -3.47
C SER A 106 -6.40 -0.86 -3.67
N LYS A 107 -6.88 0.21 -4.30
CA LYS A 107 -6.17 1.47 -4.48
C LYS A 107 -6.84 2.53 -3.63
N VAL A 108 -6.06 3.30 -2.87
CA VAL A 108 -6.56 4.48 -2.16
C VAL A 108 -6.90 5.57 -3.18
N ALA A 109 -8.18 5.68 -3.53
CA ALA A 109 -8.76 6.71 -4.40
C ALA A 109 -7.79 7.35 -5.43
N ASN A 110 -7.44 8.63 -5.23
CA ASN A 110 -6.63 9.43 -6.15
C ASN A 110 -5.11 9.34 -5.88
N ALA A 111 -4.65 8.38 -5.08
CA ALA A 111 -3.25 8.19 -4.73
C ALA A 111 -2.73 6.86 -5.29
N ASP A 112 -1.48 6.81 -5.75
CA ASP A 112 -0.81 5.56 -6.12
C ASP A 112 -0.35 4.82 -4.87
N VAL A 113 -1.33 4.48 -4.02
CA VAL A 113 -1.17 3.78 -2.75
C VAL A 113 -2.09 2.57 -2.76
N TYR A 114 -1.52 1.41 -2.50
CA TYR A 114 -2.16 0.11 -2.65
C TYR A 114 -2.02 -0.69 -1.36
N PHE A 115 -3.04 -1.48 -1.04
CA PHE A 115 -3.06 -2.34 0.13
C PHE A 115 -3.89 -3.58 -0.17
N GLY A 116 -3.57 -4.68 0.49
CA GLY A 116 -4.26 -5.93 0.22
C GLY A 116 -3.70 -7.12 0.96
N GLU A 117 -4.18 -8.28 0.55
CA GLU A 117 -3.78 -9.57 1.06
C GLU A 117 -3.41 -10.52 -0.07
N TRP A 118 -2.63 -11.53 0.30
CA TRP A 118 -2.26 -12.63 -0.56
C TRP A 118 -2.26 -13.94 0.23
N SER A 119 -2.66 -15.02 -0.44
CA SER A 119 -2.37 -16.38 0.02
C SER A 119 -2.19 -17.31 -1.17
N GLN A 120 -1.45 -18.39 -0.98
CA GLN A 120 -1.14 -19.36 -2.03
C GLN A 120 -2.37 -20.10 -2.55
N THR A 121 -3.38 -20.30 -1.69
CA THR A 121 -4.56 -21.11 -2.00
C THR A 121 -5.87 -20.34 -1.94
N GLY A 122 -5.91 -19.15 -1.35
CA GLY A 122 -7.15 -18.40 -1.10
C GLY A 122 -8.01 -18.96 0.02
N LYS A 123 -7.51 -19.93 0.80
CA LYS A 123 -8.23 -20.53 1.92
C LYS A 123 -7.93 -19.79 3.23
N ALA A 124 -8.94 -19.71 4.10
CA ALA A 124 -8.80 -19.00 5.37
C ALA A 124 -7.76 -19.59 6.33
N ASP A 125 -7.47 -20.89 6.22
CA ASP A 125 -6.48 -21.60 7.03
C ASP A 125 -5.06 -21.61 6.41
N ASP A 126 -4.90 -20.96 5.25
CA ASP A 126 -3.63 -20.90 4.54
C ASP A 126 -2.58 -20.10 5.33
N LYS A 127 -1.50 -20.78 5.72
CA LYS A 127 -0.39 -20.18 6.49
C LYS A 127 0.40 -19.14 5.71
N THR A 128 0.26 -19.11 4.40
CA THR A 128 0.85 -18.08 3.54
C THR A 128 0.09 -16.76 3.54
N HIS A 129 -1.08 -16.69 4.21
CA HIS A 129 -1.86 -15.46 4.34
C HIS A 129 -0.96 -14.29 4.80
N THR A 130 -0.81 -13.30 3.93
CA THR A 130 0.09 -12.16 4.11
C THR A 130 -0.67 -10.90 3.73
N VAL A 131 -0.69 -9.92 4.63
CA VAL A 131 -1.25 -8.59 4.38
C VAL A 131 -0.13 -7.60 4.09
N TYR A 132 -0.40 -6.61 3.25
CA TYR A 132 0.62 -5.70 2.76
C TYR A 132 0.06 -4.35 2.35
N TYR A 133 0.97 -3.38 2.20
CA TYR A 133 0.75 -2.14 1.47
C TYR A 133 2.01 -1.74 0.69
N ALA A 134 1.82 -0.95 -0.35
CA ALA A 134 2.88 -0.23 -1.04
C ALA A 134 2.31 1.05 -1.65
N GLY A 135 2.96 2.17 -1.44
CA GLY A 135 2.52 3.46 -1.96
C GLY A 135 3.66 4.31 -2.46
N LYS A 136 3.34 5.11 -3.49
CA LYS A 136 4.20 6.18 -3.98
C LYS A 136 4.07 7.41 -3.09
N ASP A 137 5.09 8.25 -3.13
CA ASP A 137 5.05 9.58 -2.53
C ASP A 137 4.85 9.52 -1.01
N ILE A 138 5.74 8.82 -0.29
CA ILE A 138 5.79 8.95 1.19
C ILE A 138 5.75 10.44 1.55
N THR A 139 4.90 10.80 2.50
CA THR A 139 4.78 12.20 2.95
C THR A 139 6.14 12.70 3.43
N THR A 140 6.68 13.72 2.75
CA THR A 140 8.02 14.25 3.07
C THR A 140 8.00 15.28 4.19
N ASN A 141 6.86 15.94 4.40
CA ASN A 141 6.64 16.89 5.49
C ASN A 141 5.35 16.49 6.22
N ILE A 142 5.50 15.67 7.26
CA ILE A 142 4.36 15.33 8.12
C ILE A 142 3.88 16.61 8.82
N PRO A 143 2.56 16.88 8.90
CA PRO A 143 2.08 17.98 9.72
C PRO A 143 2.55 17.81 11.17
N THR A 144 2.76 18.92 11.88
CA THR A 144 3.22 18.93 13.28
C THR A 144 2.16 19.48 14.24
N ASP A 145 0.98 19.80 13.72
CA ASP A 145 -0.15 20.32 14.46
C ASP A 145 -1.48 19.95 13.78
N GLY A 146 -2.57 20.13 14.53
CA GLY A 146 -3.92 19.87 14.05
C GLY A 146 -4.26 18.39 13.91
N THR A 147 -5.47 18.13 13.42
CA THR A 147 -6.04 16.78 13.31
C THR A 147 -6.54 16.51 11.90
N ALA A 148 -6.52 15.25 11.48
CA ALA A 148 -7.10 14.77 10.23
C ALA A 148 -7.89 13.48 10.45
N THR A 149 -9.05 13.37 9.81
CA THR A 149 -9.83 12.14 9.77
C THR A 149 -9.65 11.46 8.42
N TYR A 150 -9.43 10.15 8.43
CA TYR A 150 -9.28 9.32 7.25
C TYR A 150 -10.44 8.35 7.19
N THR A 151 -11.13 8.29 6.05
CA THR A 151 -12.06 7.19 5.76
C THR A 151 -11.23 6.00 5.32
N VAL A 152 -11.31 4.89 6.04
CA VAL A 152 -10.48 3.70 5.81
C VAL A 152 -11.32 2.50 5.37
N THR A 153 -10.73 1.71 4.47
CA THR A 153 -11.21 0.38 4.08
C THR A 153 -10.19 -0.66 4.51
N GLY A 154 -10.66 -1.79 5.04
CA GLY A 154 -9.82 -2.92 5.43
C GLY A 154 -10.14 -4.19 4.62
N ILE A 155 -9.10 -4.99 4.35
CA ILE A 155 -9.16 -6.26 3.61
C ILE A 155 -8.62 -7.36 4.52
N ASN A 156 -9.47 -8.36 4.78
CA ASN A 156 -9.15 -9.57 5.53
C ASN A 156 -10.00 -10.72 4.99
N GLN A 157 -9.35 -11.82 4.58
CA GLN A 157 -9.98 -13.05 4.08
C GLN A 157 -11.17 -12.74 3.15
N TYR A 158 -10.89 -11.93 2.15
CA TYR A 158 -11.91 -11.26 1.39
C TYR A 158 -12.72 -12.22 0.52
N SER A 159 -14.04 -12.09 0.61
CA SER A 159 -15.03 -12.97 -0.03
C SER A 159 -16.02 -12.20 -0.90
N GLY A 160 -15.81 -10.89 -1.09
CA GLY A 160 -16.69 -10.00 -1.86
C GLY A 160 -17.68 -9.20 -1.02
N ASN A 161 -17.97 -9.61 0.22
CA ASN A 161 -19.01 -9.00 1.05
C ASN A 161 -18.55 -8.61 2.47
N ASN A 162 -17.26 -8.74 2.76
CA ASN A 162 -16.71 -8.59 4.11
C ASN A 162 -15.59 -7.54 4.20
N ALA A 163 -15.52 -6.60 3.25
CA ALA A 163 -14.64 -5.42 3.41
C ALA A 163 -14.97 -4.74 4.75
N LEU A 164 -13.93 -4.35 5.49
CA LEU A 164 -14.08 -3.54 6.70
C LEU A 164 -14.14 -2.07 6.28
N SER A 165 -14.88 -1.28 7.04
CA SER A 165 -14.91 0.18 6.87
C SER A 165 -14.84 0.88 8.22
N GLY A 166 -14.31 2.10 8.22
CA GLY A 166 -14.27 2.92 9.43
C GLY A 166 -13.51 4.21 9.24
N THR A 167 -13.02 4.75 10.36
CA THR A 167 -12.30 6.02 10.38
C THR A 167 -11.12 5.96 11.33
N PHE A 168 -10.00 6.51 10.90
CA PHE A 168 -8.86 6.83 11.76
C PHE A 168 -8.71 8.34 11.89
N THR A 169 -8.26 8.80 13.05
CA THR A 169 -7.96 10.19 13.33
C THR A 169 -6.48 10.30 13.66
N ALA A 170 -5.76 11.06 12.85
CA ALA A 170 -4.42 11.52 13.18
C ALA A 170 -4.53 12.82 13.97
N ASP A 171 -3.91 12.88 15.15
CA ASP A 171 -3.56 14.12 15.84
C ASP A 171 -2.06 14.33 15.67
N PHE A 172 -1.70 15.25 14.81
CA PHE A 172 -0.30 15.51 14.46
C PHE A 172 0.44 16.32 15.53
N GLY A 173 -0.29 17.04 16.38
CA GLY A 173 0.30 17.75 17.52
C GLY A 173 0.59 16.79 18.68
N ALA A 174 -0.24 15.76 18.84
CA ALA A 174 -0.04 14.69 19.81
C ALA A 174 0.78 13.51 19.27
N GLU A 175 1.11 13.51 17.97
CA GLU A 175 1.82 12.42 17.28
C GLU A 175 1.10 11.07 17.41
N THR A 176 -0.24 11.05 17.29
CA THR A 176 -1.04 9.82 17.44
C THR A 176 -1.96 9.57 16.25
N LEU A 177 -2.17 8.30 15.92
CA LEU A 177 -3.15 7.80 14.96
C LEU A 177 -4.01 6.74 15.66
N SER A 178 -5.30 7.02 15.84
CA SER A 178 -6.22 6.09 16.50
C SER A 178 -7.54 5.99 15.76
N GLY A 179 -8.25 4.87 15.95
CA GLY A 179 -9.58 4.68 15.41
C GLY A 179 -9.92 3.22 15.23
N SER A 180 -10.92 2.94 14.39
CA SER A 180 -11.33 1.56 14.15
C SER A 180 -11.95 1.36 12.78
N MET A 181 -11.91 0.11 12.34
CA MET A 181 -12.61 -0.39 11.16
C MET A 181 -13.35 -1.68 11.52
N SER A 182 -14.51 -1.90 10.89
CA SER A 182 -15.36 -3.03 11.25
C SER A 182 -16.14 -3.58 10.06
N ASN A 183 -16.56 -4.83 10.19
CA ASN A 183 -17.62 -5.47 9.41
C ASN A 183 -18.51 -6.28 10.36
N ALA A 184 -19.43 -7.10 9.83
CA ALA A 184 -20.32 -7.92 10.65
C ALA A 184 -19.60 -8.97 11.52
N ALA A 185 -18.36 -9.35 11.19
CA ALA A 185 -17.62 -10.42 11.84
C ALA A 185 -16.61 -9.92 12.88
N MET A 186 -16.04 -8.73 12.72
CA MET A 186 -15.04 -8.20 13.62
C MET A 186 -14.95 -6.67 13.60
N THR A 187 -14.42 -6.12 14.69
CA THR A 187 -13.96 -4.74 14.79
C THR A 187 -12.48 -4.76 15.15
N ILE A 188 -11.68 -4.02 14.40
CA ILE A 188 -10.27 -3.79 14.66
C ILE A 188 -10.11 -2.34 15.08
N SER A 189 -9.59 -2.12 16.29
CA SER A 189 -9.15 -0.79 16.74
C SER A 189 -7.64 -0.69 16.64
N ILE A 190 -7.14 0.49 16.28
CA ILE A 190 -5.71 0.83 16.33
C ILE A 190 -5.45 2.00 17.27
N ASP A 191 -4.25 2.01 17.84
CA ASP A 191 -3.69 3.10 18.63
C ASP A 191 -2.17 3.13 18.37
N ALA A 192 -1.72 4.11 17.60
CA ALA A 192 -0.37 4.15 17.05
C ALA A 192 0.28 5.53 17.22
N ASP A 193 1.60 5.52 17.36
CA ASP A 193 2.43 6.72 17.35
C ASP A 193 2.75 7.10 15.90
N ILE A 194 2.79 8.41 15.61
CA ILE A 194 3.18 8.96 14.30
C ILE A 194 4.64 9.42 14.39
N HIS A 195 5.45 9.05 13.40
CA HIS A 195 6.86 9.42 13.36
C HIS A 195 7.17 10.44 12.26
N SER A 196 8.29 11.14 12.45
CA SER A 196 8.74 12.22 11.55
C SER A 196 9.09 11.75 10.13
N ASP A 197 9.37 10.46 9.95
CA ASP A 197 9.61 9.83 8.64
C ASP A 197 8.31 9.35 7.96
N ALA A 198 7.16 9.83 8.46
CA ALA A 198 5.82 9.50 8.01
C ALA A 198 5.41 8.03 8.21
N THR A 199 6.15 7.27 9.01
CA THR A 199 5.69 5.97 9.51
C THR A 199 4.72 6.15 10.68
N PHE A 200 3.95 5.10 10.96
CA PHE A 200 3.26 4.93 12.21
C PHE A 200 3.34 3.48 12.66
N GLU A 201 3.43 3.24 13.96
CA GLU A 201 3.38 1.91 14.56
C GLU A 201 2.72 1.93 15.93
N GLY A 202 2.11 0.81 16.33
CA GLY A 202 1.50 0.70 17.64
C GLY A 202 0.63 -0.54 17.82
N ASP A 203 -0.38 -0.42 18.67
CA ASP A 203 -1.27 -1.50 19.07
C ASP A 203 -2.45 -1.66 18.09
N ALA A 204 -2.83 -2.91 17.87
CA ALA A 204 -4.10 -3.29 17.24
C ALA A 204 -4.87 -4.25 18.15
N LYS A 205 -6.21 -4.20 18.15
CA LYS A 205 -7.04 -5.09 18.97
C LYS A 205 -8.29 -5.58 18.25
N ILE A 206 -8.63 -6.86 18.45
CA ILE A 206 -9.94 -7.45 18.15
C ILE A 206 -10.51 -8.00 19.46
N GLY A 207 -11.35 -7.20 20.13
CA GLY A 207 -11.77 -7.52 21.50
C GLY A 207 -10.55 -7.66 22.42
N ASN A 208 -10.32 -8.87 22.95
CA ASN A 208 -9.16 -9.18 23.81
C ASN A 208 -7.94 -9.72 23.02
N LEU A 209 -8.06 -9.95 21.71
CA LEU A 209 -6.94 -10.38 20.89
C LEU A 209 -6.04 -9.18 20.61
N ALA A 210 -4.86 -9.19 21.20
CA ALA A 210 -3.82 -8.19 20.98
C ALA A 210 -3.08 -8.45 19.66
N GLY A 211 -2.71 -7.36 19.01
CA GLY A 211 -1.93 -7.32 17.79
C GLY A 211 -1.15 -6.02 17.69
N THR A 212 -0.45 -5.84 16.59
CA THR A 212 0.29 -4.62 16.28
C THR A 212 -0.21 -4.03 14.97
N THR A 213 -0.03 -2.74 14.78
CA THR A 213 -0.27 -2.05 13.51
C THR A 213 1.01 -1.34 13.08
N GLU A 214 1.22 -1.26 11.76
CA GLU A 214 2.27 -0.43 11.17
C GLU A 214 1.84 0.08 9.80
N GLY A 215 2.40 1.20 9.36
CA GLY A 215 2.11 1.78 8.05
C GLY A 215 2.84 3.08 7.76
N HIS A 216 2.41 3.76 6.69
CA HIS A 216 2.93 5.05 6.29
C HIS A 216 1.81 6.03 5.90
N PHE A 217 2.10 7.33 6.05
CA PHE A 217 1.38 8.41 5.40
C PHE A 217 1.97 8.70 4.02
N PHE A 218 1.10 9.03 3.08
CA PHE A 218 1.43 9.29 1.68
C PHE A 218 0.79 10.59 1.19
N GLY A 219 1.43 11.17 0.17
CA GLY A 219 1.04 12.40 -0.50
C GLY A 219 1.29 13.66 0.33
N ASP A 220 1.00 14.79 -0.28
CA ASP A 220 1.17 16.10 0.36
C ASP A 220 0.30 16.22 1.62
N ASN A 221 0.88 16.71 2.72
CA ASN A 221 0.22 16.91 4.01
C ASN A 221 -0.54 15.67 4.52
N ALA A 222 0.04 14.49 4.30
CA ALA A 222 -0.53 13.20 4.69
C ALA A 222 -1.95 13.02 4.13
N SER A 223 -2.16 13.27 2.83
CA SER A 223 -3.49 13.18 2.21
C SER A 223 -4.06 11.76 2.16
N SER A 224 -3.22 10.74 2.36
CA SER A 224 -3.62 9.34 2.45
C SER A 224 -2.74 8.56 3.42
N LEU A 225 -3.20 7.38 3.81
CA LEU A 225 -2.43 6.41 4.59
C LEU A 225 -2.68 4.99 4.09
N ALA A 226 -1.72 4.10 4.34
CA ALA A 226 -1.91 2.66 4.22
C ALA A 226 -1.03 1.92 5.23
N GLY A 227 -1.49 0.75 5.64
CA GLY A 227 -0.84 -0.05 6.67
C GLY A 227 -1.47 -1.42 6.79
N TYR A 228 -1.10 -2.14 7.84
CA TYR A 228 -1.75 -3.38 8.21
C TYR A 228 -1.74 -3.59 9.72
N ALA A 229 -2.71 -4.37 10.20
CA ALA A 229 -2.75 -4.90 11.56
C ALA A 229 -2.41 -6.40 11.52
N LYS A 230 -1.58 -6.87 12.45
CA LYS A 230 -1.16 -8.26 12.58
C LYS A 230 -1.42 -8.80 13.99
N PHE A 231 -1.89 -10.04 14.06
CA PHE A 231 -2.28 -10.69 15.30
C PHE A 231 -1.49 -11.99 15.46
N ALA A 232 -0.43 -11.96 16.26
CA ALA A 232 0.45 -13.12 16.47
C ALA A 232 -0.30 -14.37 16.99
N GLY A 233 -1.43 -14.18 17.68
CA GLY A 233 -2.29 -15.26 18.14
C GLY A 233 -3.16 -15.91 17.06
N ASP A 234 -3.39 -15.22 15.93
CA ASP A 234 -4.24 -15.69 14.83
C ASP A 234 -4.00 -14.89 13.55
N SER A 235 -3.07 -15.35 12.70
CA SER A 235 -2.75 -14.68 11.43
C SER A 235 -3.89 -14.69 10.42
N SER A 236 -4.98 -15.44 10.67
CA SER A 236 -6.19 -15.33 9.85
C SER A 236 -6.94 -14.01 10.07
N LYS A 237 -6.56 -13.25 11.11
CA LYS A 237 -7.10 -11.92 11.44
C LYS A 237 -6.24 -10.77 10.95
N ASP A 238 -5.06 -11.05 10.41
CA ASP A 238 -4.22 -10.02 9.82
C ASP A 238 -5.02 -9.26 8.76
N THR A 239 -4.97 -7.94 8.79
CA THR A 239 -5.85 -7.09 7.97
C THR A 239 -5.04 -5.94 7.38
N ALA A 240 -4.99 -5.83 6.05
CA ALA A 240 -4.46 -4.64 5.39
C ALA A 240 -5.50 -3.53 5.37
N PHE A 241 -5.06 -2.28 5.38
CA PHE A 241 -5.96 -1.13 5.27
C PHE A 241 -5.33 0.02 4.49
N GLY A 242 -6.20 0.87 3.94
CA GLY A 242 -5.83 2.12 3.32
C GLY A 242 -6.98 3.12 3.39
N GLY A 243 -6.65 4.40 3.39
CA GLY A 243 -7.64 5.45 3.54
C GLY A 243 -7.21 6.82 3.03
N SER A 244 -8.22 7.62 2.73
CA SER A 244 -8.06 9.00 2.25
C SER A 244 -8.49 9.97 3.33
N LYS A 245 -7.75 11.06 3.47
CA LYS A 245 -8.12 12.21 4.30
C LYS A 245 -9.44 12.80 3.81
N GLN A 246 -10.34 13.14 4.74
CA GLN A 246 -11.62 13.79 4.49
C GLN A 246 -11.48 15.28 4.17
#